data_AF-A0A517MLN0-F1
#
_entry.id   AF-A0A517MLN0-F1
#
_cell.length_a   1.000
_cell.length_b   1.000
_cell.length_c   1.000
_cell.angle_alpha   90.00
_cell.angle_beta   90.00
_cell.angle_gamma   90.00
#
_symmetry.space_group_name_H-M   'P 1'
#
loop_
_entity.id
_entity.type
_entity.pdbx_description
1 polymer ?
#
loop_
_entity_poly.entity_id
_entity_poly.type
_entity_poly.pdbx_seq_one_letter_code
_entity_poly.pdbx_strand_id
1 'polypeptide(L)'
;MEPDDTIWAIRHRAGEWDASDIDQLIDLSKSHPDDPYLLDVLGDLSRVVKHPSLPDDFAFRCYTQAVAADPSYSAAHLSLGYWHDTMGNLPDAKNHFLLAIASGSDEIARVPLASVLAQLGDRTSAYVELDKCVDSEDLDVSRMRTEIENGQHDPLDIDLIECEPGG
;
A
#
# COMPACT_ATOMS: atom_id res chain seq x y z
N MET A 1 -17.67 -3.08 20.84
CA MET A 1 -17.77 -3.00 19.38
C MET A 1 -16.66 -3.88 18.87
N GLU A 2 -16.95 -4.81 17.95
CA GLU A 2 -15.87 -5.61 17.37
C GLU A 2 -14.99 -4.69 16.49
N PRO A 3 -13.70 -5.02 16.26
CA PRO A 3 -12.80 -4.18 15.47
C PRO A 3 -13.40 -3.84 14.10
N ASP A 4 -13.99 -4.85 13.46
CA ASP A 4 -14.57 -4.78 12.13
C ASP A 4 -15.70 -3.74 12.03
N ASP A 5 -16.58 -3.65 13.04
CA ASP A 5 -17.69 -2.67 13.05
C ASP A 5 -17.16 -1.22 13.07
N THR A 6 -16.09 -0.99 13.84
CA THR A 6 -15.50 0.35 14.01
C THR A 6 -14.75 0.75 12.75
N ILE A 7 -13.94 -0.18 12.22
CA ILE A 7 -13.20 0.02 10.98
C ILE A 7 -14.16 0.27 9.82
N TRP A 8 -15.22 -0.54 9.71
CA TRP A 8 -16.25 -0.38 8.69
C TRP A 8 -16.91 1.00 8.74
N ALA A 9 -17.31 1.44 9.94
CA ALA A 9 -17.97 2.73 10.14
C ALA A 9 -17.07 3.91 9.74
N ILE A 10 -15.77 3.84 10.06
CA ILE A 10 -14.79 4.86 9.69
C ILE A 10 -14.59 4.86 8.17
N ARG A 11 -14.29 3.71 7.55
CA ARG A 11 -13.98 3.63 6.11
C ARG A 11 -15.16 4.06 5.23
N HIS A 12 -16.39 3.79 5.64
CA HIS A 12 -17.58 4.13 4.85
C HIS A 12 -18.08 5.57 5.03
N ARG A 13 -17.36 6.41 5.80
CA ARG A 13 -17.74 7.81 6.07
C ARG A 13 -17.44 8.79 4.91
N ALA A 14 -17.48 8.33 3.66
CA ALA A 14 -17.31 9.14 2.45
C ALA A 14 -16.05 10.07 2.44
N GLY A 15 -14.94 9.63 3.05
CA GLY A 15 -13.67 10.37 3.05
C GLY A 15 -13.65 11.59 3.99
N GLU A 16 -14.65 11.77 4.85
CA GLU A 16 -14.61 12.76 5.94
C GLU A 16 -13.79 12.23 7.13
N TRP A 17 -12.59 11.70 6.87
CA TRP A 17 -11.69 11.23 7.91
C TRP A 17 -11.00 12.40 8.58
N ASP A 18 -10.98 12.38 9.90
CA ASP A 18 -10.32 13.39 10.72
C ASP A 18 -9.42 12.77 11.79
N ALA A 19 -8.73 13.62 12.54
CA ALA A 19 -7.82 13.19 13.59
C ALA A 19 -8.51 12.31 14.65
N SER A 20 -9.81 12.51 14.89
CA SER A 20 -10.58 11.71 15.84
C SER A 20 -10.82 10.27 15.36
N ASP A 21 -10.84 10.03 14.05
CA ASP A 21 -10.94 8.68 13.50
C ASP A 21 -9.62 7.92 13.72
N ILE A 22 -8.49 8.60 13.53
CA ILE A 22 -7.16 8.06 13.88
C ILE A 22 -7.09 7.76 15.38
N ASP A 23 -7.51 8.68 16.25
CA ASP A 23 -7.49 8.47 17.71
C ASP A 23 -8.33 7.25 18.12
N GLN A 24 -9.48 7.04 17.47
CA GLN A 24 -10.32 5.86 17.69
C GLN A 24 -9.62 4.56 17.29
N LEU A 25 -8.98 4.53 16.12
CA LEU A 25 -8.22 3.37 15.66
C LEU A 25 -6.99 3.09 16.53
N ILE A 26 -6.31 4.13 17.02
CA ILE A 26 -5.22 3.99 17.99
C ILE A 26 -5.75 3.37 19.29
N ASP A 27 -6.90 3.81 19.80
CA ASP A 27 -7.46 3.19 21.00
C ASP A 27 -7.86 1.73 20.77
N LEU A 28 -8.45 1.43 19.61
CA LEU A 28 -8.82 0.07 19.22
C LEU A 28 -7.60 -0.85 19.09
N SER A 29 -6.48 -0.34 18.55
CA SER A 29 -5.23 -1.12 18.43
C SER A 29 -4.63 -1.51 19.78
N LYS A 30 -5.00 -0.83 20.88
CA LYS A 30 -4.55 -1.25 22.23
C LYS A 30 -5.22 -2.53 22.69
N SER A 31 -6.46 -2.78 22.28
CA SER A 31 -7.17 -4.03 22.58
C SER A 31 -6.96 -5.11 21.51
N HIS A 32 -6.60 -4.72 20.29
CA HIS A 32 -6.31 -5.61 19.16
C HIS A 32 -4.94 -5.29 18.52
N PRO A 33 -3.83 -5.45 19.24
CA PRO A 33 -2.50 -5.04 18.77
C PRO A 33 -1.96 -5.91 17.63
N ASP A 34 -2.49 -7.11 17.45
CA ASP A 34 -2.02 -8.10 16.46
C ASP A 34 -3.04 -8.31 15.33
N ASP A 35 -3.96 -7.37 15.13
CA ASP A 35 -4.91 -7.38 14.01
C ASP A 35 -4.28 -6.70 12.79
N PRO A 36 -3.86 -7.46 11.76
CA PRO A 36 -3.18 -6.89 10.60
C PRO A 36 -4.09 -5.95 9.79
N TYR A 37 -5.40 -6.21 9.75
CA TYR A 37 -6.35 -5.37 9.02
C TYR A 37 -6.54 -4.02 9.71
N LEU A 38 -6.69 -4.02 11.03
CA LEU A 38 -6.75 -2.78 11.82
C LEU A 38 -5.48 -1.94 11.65
N LEU A 39 -4.31 -2.58 11.74
CA LEU A 39 -3.02 -1.89 11.62
C LEU A 39 -2.84 -1.31 10.22
N ASP A 40 -3.23 -2.03 9.18
CA ASP A 40 -3.20 -1.57 7.79
C ASP A 40 -4.07 -0.33 7.58
N VAL A 41 -5.33 -0.38 8.00
CA VAL A 41 -6.26 0.76 7.91
C VAL A 41 -5.76 1.97 8.71
N LEU A 42 -5.22 1.74 9.91
CA LEU A 42 -4.62 2.82 10.71
C LEU A 42 -3.42 3.46 9.99
N GLY A 43 -2.58 2.64 9.34
CA GLY A 43 -1.48 3.11 8.51
C GLY A 43 -1.97 3.99 7.36
N ASP A 44 -2.94 3.52 6.60
CA ASP A 44 -3.51 4.23 5.45
C ASP A 44 -4.10 5.59 5.85
N LEU A 45 -4.94 5.61 6.90
CA LEU A 45 -5.56 6.85 7.37
C LEU A 45 -4.53 7.83 7.92
N SER A 46 -3.49 7.36 8.61
CA SER A 46 -2.44 8.22 9.14
C SER A 46 -1.63 8.94 8.05
N ARG A 47 -1.63 8.37 6.84
CA ARG A 47 -0.98 8.92 5.65
C ARG A 47 -1.82 10.03 5.00
N VAL A 48 -3.13 9.79 4.90
CA VAL A 48 -4.09 10.71 4.28
C VAL A 48 -4.44 11.88 5.21
N VAL A 49 -4.63 11.59 6.50
CA VAL A 49 -5.08 12.57 7.49
C VAL A 49 -3.89 13.02 8.34
N LYS A 50 -3.56 14.31 8.23
CA LYS A 50 -2.50 14.90 9.03
C LYS A 50 -2.88 14.93 10.51
N HIS A 51 -2.25 14.08 11.30
CA HIS A 51 -2.42 14.05 12.75
C HIS A 51 -1.29 14.80 13.46
N PRO A 52 -1.57 15.78 14.33
CA PRO A 52 -0.55 16.65 14.94
C PRO A 52 0.41 15.92 15.90
N SER A 53 -0.01 14.75 16.40
CA SER A 53 0.75 13.98 17.40
C SER A 53 1.41 12.74 16.83
N LEU A 54 1.19 12.41 15.55
CA LEU A 54 1.81 11.24 14.93
C LEU A 54 3.12 11.62 14.25
N PRO A 55 4.16 10.77 14.36
CA PRO A 55 5.38 10.97 13.61
C PRO A 55 5.17 10.63 12.13
N ASP A 56 6.01 11.18 11.26
CA ASP A 56 5.89 10.94 9.82
C ASP A 56 6.04 9.46 9.47
N ASP A 57 6.83 8.68 10.22
CA ASP A 57 7.03 7.23 10.03
C ASP A 57 5.94 6.34 10.66
N PHE A 58 4.83 6.92 11.14
CA PHE A 58 3.80 6.15 11.83
C PHE A 58 3.16 5.06 10.95
N ALA A 59 2.80 5.38 9.71
CA ALA A 59 2.23 4.42 8.77
C ALA A 59 3.17 3.21 8.57
N PHE A 60 4.47 3.46 8.38
CA PHE A 60 5.48 2.40 8.27
C PHE A 60 5.52 1.47 9.47
N ARG A 61 5.39 2.01 10.69
CA ARG A 61 5.34 1.20 11.91
C ARG A 61 4.10 0.32 11.95
N CYS A 62 2.95 0.87 11.57
CA CYS A 62 1.69 0.12 11.47
C CYS A 62 1.81 -1.04 10.49
N TYR A 63 2.30 -0.81 9.27
CA TYR A 63 2.46 -1.89 8.28
C TYR A 63 3.51 -2.93 8.70
N THR A 64 4.62 -2.50 9.32
CA THR A 64 5.63 -3.41 9.85
C THR A 64 5.05 -4.31 10.96
N GLN A 65 4.19 -3.74 11.82
CA GLN A 65 3.51 -4.50 12.86
C GLN A 65 2.47 -5.45 12.26
N ALA A 66 1.76 -5.05 11.20
CA ALA A 66 0.81 -5.91 10.49
C ALA A 66 1.51 -7.15 9.90
N VAL A 67 2.67 -6.97 9.25
CA VAL A 67 3.49 -8.07 8.74
C VAL A 67 4.05 -8.95 9.87
N ALA A 68 4.38 -8.36 11.02
CA ALA A 68 4.85 -9.13 12.16
C ALA A 68 3.74 -10.00 12.78
N ALA A 69 2.49 -9.50 12.77
CA ALA A 69 1.31 -10.22 13.24
C ALA A 69 0.89 -11.32 12.25
N ASP A 70 0.85 -11.00 10.96
CA ASP A 70 0.57 -11.95 9.89
C ASP A 70 1.54 -11.73 8.70
N PRO A 71 2.60 -12.56 8.59
CA PRO A 71 3.55 -12.50 7.47
C PRO A 71 2.95 -12.84 6.11
N SER A 72 1.72 -13.36 6.06
CA SER A 72 1.00 -13.65 4.81
C SER A 72 0.01 -12.54 4.43
N TYR A 73 -0.13 -11.49 5.26
CA TYR A 73 -1.03 -10.39 4.98
C TYR A 73 -0.49 -9.52 3.84
N SER A 74 -1.04 -9.75 2.64
CA SER A 74 -0.52 -9.21 1.38
C SER A 74 -0.67 -7.70 1.26
N ALA A 75 -1.72 -7.10 1.83
CA ALA A 75 -1.96 -5.66 1.79
C ALA A 75 -0.86 -4.88 2.54
N ALA A 76 -0.42 -5.33 3.73
CA ALA A 76 0.68 -4.65 4.42
C ALA A 76 2.01 -4.74 3.65
N HIS A 77 2.26 -5.85 2.93
CA HIS A 77 3.41 -5.92 2.02
C HIS A 77 3.29 -4.94 0.85
N LEU A 78 2.09 -4.77 0.29
CA LEU A 78 1.84 -3.77 -0.74
C LEU A 78 2.14 -2.35 -0.20
N SER A 79 1.58 -2.01 0.97
CA SER A 79 1.76 -0.71 1.61
C SER A 79 3.21 -0.41 2.00
N LEU A 80 3.97 -1.41 2.50
CA LEU A 80 5.41 -1.29 2.71
C LEU A 80 6.18 -1.10 1.40
N GLY A 81 5.77 -1.77 0.32
CA GLY A 81 6.35 -1.60 -1.00
C GLY A 81 6.27 -0.15 -1.47
N TYR A 82 5.07 0.45 -1.38
CA TYR A 82 4.88 1.86 -1.71
C TYR A 82 5.68 2.79 -0.79
N TRP A 83 5.70 2.52 0.52
CA TRP A 83 6.49 3.32 1.46
C TRP A 83 7.98 3.35 1.09
N HIS A 84 8.55 2.18 0.78
CA HIS A 84 9.94 2.08 0.36
C HIS A 84 10.21 2.76 -0.99
N ASP A 85 9.26 2.68 -1.94
CA ASP A 85 9.37 3.36 -3.23
C ASP A 85 9.41 4.89 -3.05
N THR A 86 8.49 5.45 -2.26
CA THR A 86 8.47 6.89 -1.94
C THR A 86 9.75 7.36 -1.24
N MET A 87 10.35 6.49 -0.41
CA MET A 87 11.63 6.77 0.26
C MET A 87 12.86 6.57 -0.65
N GLY A 88 12.68 6.10 -1.89
CA GLY A 88 13.75 5.80 -2.84
C GLY A 88 14.51 4.50 -2.53
N ASN A 89 14.00 3.68 -1.60
CA ASN A 89 14.56 2.39 -1.23
C ASN A 89 14.06 1.28 -2.17
N LEU A 90 14.34 1.45 -3.47
CA LEU A 90 13.86 0.58 -4.55
C LEU A 90 14.11 -0.93 -4.35
N PRO A 91 15.25 -1.39 -3.81
CA PRO A 91 15.46 -2.82 -3.56
C PRO A 91 14.48 -3.41 -2.53
N ASP A 92 14.18 -2.67 -1.47
CA ASP A 92 13.22 -3.10 -0.45
C ASP A 92 11.79 -3.03 -0.97
N ALA A 93 11.45 -1.98 -1.73
CA ALA A 93 10.16 -1.86 -2.41
C ALA A 93 9.88 -3.06 -3.31
N LYS A 94 10.87 -3.43 -4.15
CA LYS A 94 10.80 -4.62 -5.00
C LYS A 94 10.54 -5.89 -4.20
N ASN A 95 11.27 -6.10 -3.10
CA ASN A 95 11.10 -7.30 -2.28
C ASN A 95 9.70 -7.38 -1.68
N HIS A 96 9.18 -6.25 -1.17
CA HIS A 96 7.84 -6.19 -0.59
C HIS A 96 6.74 -6.41 -1.64
N PHE A 97 6.85 -5.85 -2.84
CA PHE A 97 5.89 -6.15 -3.91
C PHE A 97 5.93 -7.62 -4.35
N LEU A 98 7.11 -8.25 -4.42
CA LEU A 98 7.21 -9.68 -4.69
C LEU A 98 6.55 -10.54 -3.60
N LEU A 99 6.68 -10.15 -2.34
CA LEU A 99 5.99 -10.80 -1.22
C LEU A 99 4.47 -10.61 -1.30
N ALA A 100 3.99 -9.42 -1.66
CA ALA A 100 2.57 -9.16 -1.86
C ALA A 100 1.98 -10.06 -2.97
N ILE A 101 2.70 -10.24 -4.08
CA ILE A 101 2.34 -11.16 -5.17
C ILE A 101 2.30 -12.61 -4.67
N ALA A 102 3.31 -13.04 -3.91
CA ALA A 102 3.37 -14.40 -3.38
C ALA A 102 2.24 -14.71 -2.38
N SER A 103 1.74 -13.68 -1.69
CA SER A 103 0.68 -13.78 -0.70
C SER A 103 -0.74 -13.56 -1.26
N GLY A 104 -0.90 -13.26 -2.55
CA GLY A 104 -2.19 -13.23 -3.23
C GLY A 104 -2.69 -11.88 -3.75
N SER A 105 -1.91 -10.80 -3.60
CA SER A 105 -2.23 -9.48 -4.17
C SER A 105 -1.58 -9.29 -5.55
N ASP A 106 -1.58 -10.32 -6.39
CA ASP A 106 -0.80 -10.29 -7.63
C ASP A 106 -1.33 -9.32 -8.67
N GLU A 107 -2.65 -9.16 -8.79
CA GLU A 107 -3.28 -8.19 -9.70
C GLU A 107 -2.86 -6.75 -9.36
N ILE A 108 -2.92 -6.37 -8.08
CA ILE A 108 -2.69 -5.00 -7.62
C ILE A 108 -1.18 -4.67 -7.51
N ALA A 109 -0.34 -5.65 -7.18
CA ALA A 109 1.10 -5.42 -6.94
C ALA A 109 1.96 -5.43 -8.21
N ARG A 110 1.45 -5.90 -9.36
CA ARG A 110 2.24 -6.02 -10.61
C ARG A 110 2.65 -4.70 -11.23
N VAL A 111 1.74 -3.73 -11.31
CA VAL A 111 2.06 -2.40 -11.87
C VAL A 111 3.06 -1.67 -10.97
N PRO A 112 2.89 -1.63 -9.63
CA PRO A 112 3.89 -1.07 -8.73
C PRO A 112 5.27 -1.73 -8.84
N LEU A 113 5.30 -3.06 -8.94
CA LEU A 113 6.54 -3.80 -9.16
C LEU A 113 7.21 -3.41 -10.49
N ALA A 114 6.43 -3.28 -11.57
CA ALA A 114 6.95 -2.86 -12.87
C ALA A 114 7.57 -1.46 -12.81
N SER A 115 6.94 -0.51 -12.11
CA SER A 115 7.49 0.82 -11.87
C SER A 115 8.85 0.74 -11.18
N VAL A 116 8.95 0.02 -10.05
CA VAL A 116 10.21 -0.12 -9.31
C VAL A 116 11.29 -0.79 -10.15
N LEU A 117 10.95 -1.80 -10.94
CA LEU A 117 11.88 -2.46 -11.86
C LEU A 117 12.41 -1.49 -12.93
N ALA A 118 11.54 -0.62 -13.44
CA ALA A 118 11.92 0.41 -14.41
C ALA A 118 12.83 1.47 -13.81
N GLN A 119 12.54 1.93 -12.58
CA GLN A 119 13.40 2.84 -11.80
C GLN A 119 14.78 2.23 -11.51
N LEU A 120 14.85 0.91 -11.27
CA LEU A 120 16.10 0.16 -11.14
C LEU A 120 16.86 -0.04 -12.47
N GLY A 121 16.27 0.37 -13.60
CA GLY A 121 16.83 0.23 -14.94
C GLY A 121 16.53 -1.10 -15.63
N ASP A 122 15.79 -2.00 -14.99
CA ASP A 122 15.40 -3.31 -15.53
C ASP A 122 14.06 -3.22 -16.27
N ARG A 123 14.07 -2.49 -17.39
CA ARG A 123 12.89 -2.31 -18.25
C ARG A 123 12.36 -3.64 -18.79
N THR A 124 13.25 -4.61 -19.03
CA THR A 124 12.85 -5.92 -19.57
C THR A 124 11.98 -6.66 -18.57
N SER A 125 12.40 -6.76 -17.31
CA SER A 125 11.56 -7.38 -16.27
C SER A 125 10.29 -6.58 -16.00
N ALA A 126 10.33 -5.24 -16.09
CA ALA A 126 9.14 -4.41 -15.95
C ALA A 126 8.04 -4.77 -16.98
N TYR A 127 8.39 -4.87 -18.27
CA TYR A 127 7.43 -5.29 -19.30
C TYR A 127 6.91 -6.71 -19.07
N VAL A 128 7.77 -7.63 -18.59
CA VAL A 128 7.33 -9.00 -18.26
C VAL A 128 6.26 -9.02 -17.16
N GLU A 129 6.36 -8.14 -16.16
CA GLU A 129 5.32 -8.05 -15.13
C GLU A 129 4.03 -7.40 -15.67
N LEU A 130 4.14 -6.39 -16.52
CA LEU A 130 2.97 -5.77 -17.19
C LEU A 130 2.28 -6.71 -18.18
N ASP A 131 3.01 -7.63 -18.80
CA ASP A 131 2.46 -8.65 -19.70
C ASP A 131 1.66 -9.73 -18.93
N LYS A 132 1.87 -9.85 -17.61
CA LYS A 132 1.12 -10.77 -16.75
C LYS A 132 -0.15 -10.15 -16.19
N CYS A 133 -0.36 -8.84 -16.34
CA CYS A 133 -1.62 -8.21 -15.98
C CYS A 133 -2.73 -8.77 -16.88
N VAL A 134 -3.86 -9.17 -16.26
CA VAL A 134 -4.96 -9.83 -16.97
C VAL A 134 -5.63 -8.87 -17.95
N ASP A 135 -5.77 -7.61 -17.54
CA ASP A 135 -6.29 -6.55 -18.39
C ASP A 135 -5.14 -5.73 -18.98
N SER A 136 -4.85 -5.97 -20.25
CA SER A 136 -3.85 -5.20 -20.99
C SER A 136 -4.32 -3.79 -21.35
N GLU A 137 -5.62 -3.54 -21.31
CA GLU A 137 -6.23 -2.21 -21.55
C GLU A 137 -6.42 -1.41 -20.27
N ASP A 138 -6.06 -2.00 -19.12
CA ASP A 138 -5.98 -1.28 -17.87
C ASP A 138 -5.17 0.02 -18.04
N LEU A 139 -5.75 1.12 -17.55
CA LEU A 139 -5.19 2.45 -17.74
C LEU A 139 -3.82 2.57 -17.08
N ASP A 140 -3.62 1.92 -15.94
CA ASP A 140 -2.34 1.92 -15.22
C ASP A 140 -1.29 1.10 -15.95
N VAL A 141 -1.67 -0.05 -16.52
CA VAL A 141 -0.76 -0.83 -17.39
C VAL A 141 -0.34 -0.01 -18.60
N SER A 142 -1.29 0.63 -19.28
CA SER A 142 -1.02 1.45 -20.48
C SER A 142 -0.16 2.67 -20.16
N ARG A 143 -0.45 3.35 -19.04
CA ARG A 143 0.33 4.48 -18.53
C ARG A 143 1.76 4.07 -18.20
N MET A 144 1.92 2.98 -17.43
CA MET A 144 3.23 2.48 -17.03
C MET A 144 4.09 2.07 -18.23
N ARG A 145 3.52 1.43 -19.26
CA ARG A 145 4.25 1.12 -20.50
C ARG A 145 4.78 2.39 -21.18
N THR A 146 3.97 3.43 -21.24
CA THR A 146 4.33 4.72 -21.85
C THR A 146 5.45 5.41 -21.06
N GLU A 147 5.37 5.38 -19.73
CA GLU A 147 6.40 5.90 -18.82
C GLU A 147 7.75 5.19 -19.03
N ILE A 148 7.74 3.86 -19.09
CA ILE A 148 8.93 3.04 -19.34
C ILE A 148 9.57 3.34 -20.70
N GLU A 149 8.74 3.50 -21.73
CA GLU A 149 9.15 3.84 -23.10
C GLU A 149 9.79 5.23 -23.17
N ASN A 150 9.18 6.23 -22.54
CA ASN A 150 9.68 7.60 -22.48
C ASN A 150 10.88 7.76 -21.53
N GLY A 151 11.18 6.74 -20.72
CA GLY A 151 12.23 6.79 -19.70
C GLY A 151 11.91 7.73 -18.54
N GLN A 152 10.62 7.98 -18.30
CA GLN A 152 10.11 8.72 -17.16
C GLN A 152 9.78 7.68 -16.09
N HIS A 153 10.51 7.69 -14.97
CA HIS A 153 10.31 6.73 -13.89
C HIS A 153 10.17 7.52 -12.60
N ASP A 154 9.03 8.19 -12.45
CA ASP A 154 8.72 8.88 -11.21
C ASP A 154 8.26 7.85 -10.16
N PRO A 155 8.57 8.06 -8.87
CA PRO A 155 8.08 7.20 -7.80
C PRO A 155 6.55 7.21 -7.78
N LEU A 156 5.96 6.08 -7.39
CA LEU A 156 4.50 5.96 -7.30
C LEU A 156 3.99 6.95 -6.25
N ASP A 157 2.96 7.71 -6.62
CA ASP A 157 2.30 8.59 -5.68
C ASP A 157 1.52 7.73 -4.69
N ILE A 158 2.06 7.64 -3.47
CA ILE A 158 1.47 6.85 -2.40
C ILE A 158 0.09 7.42 -1.99
N ASP A 159 -0.19 8.70 -2.29
CA ASP A 159 -1.50 9.37 -2.10
C ASP A 159 -2.60 8.90 -3.06
N LEU A 160 -2.23 8.13 -4.09
CA LEU A 160 -3.16 7.49 -5.03
C LEU A 160 -3.45 6.03 -4.69
N ILE A 161 -3.00 5.51 -3.53
CA ILE A 161 -3.55 4.26 -3.03
C ILE A 161 -5.01 4.54 -2.69
N GLU A 162 -5.89 4.27 -3.64
CA GLU A 162 -7.31 4.20 -3.38
C GLU A 162 -7.46 3.24 -2.22
N CYS A 163 -7.96 3.77 -1.11
CA CYS A 163 -8.36 2.99 0.04
C CYS A 163 -9.63 2.22 -0.37
N GLU A 164 -9.49 1.35 -1.37
CA GLU A 164 -10.54 0.50 -1.94
C GLU A 164 -11.15 -0.28 -0.77
N PRO A 165 -12.46 -0.13 -0.50
CA PRO A 165 -13.10 -0.90 0.53
C PRO A 165 -12.88 -2.37 0.17
N GLY A 166 -12.10 -3.08 0.99
CA GLY A 166 -11.81 -4.49 0.76
C GLY A 166 -13.15 -5.22 0.57
N GLY A 167 -13.29 -5.86 -0.60
CA GLY A 167 -14.46 -6.65 -0.96
C GLY A 167 -14.57 -7.95 -0.18
#